data_AF-A0A2U3ALK7-F1
#
_entry.id   AF-A0A2U3ALK7-F1
#
_cell.length_a   1.000
_cell.length_b   1.000
_cell.length_c   1.000
_cell.angle_alpha   90.00
_cell.angle_beta   90.00
_cell.angle_gamma   90.00
#
_symmetry.space_group_name_H-M   'P 1'
#
loop_
_entity.id
_entity.type
_entity.pdbx_description
1 polymer ?
#
loop_
_entity_poly.entity_id
_entity_poly.type
_entity_poly.pdbx_seq_one_letter_code
_entity_poly.pdbx_strand_id
1 'polypeptide(L)' 'MKMLVEQYKEQGYDKIYVDVLADNNTRYFYEYLGAKFVKNIKIGRKILDESTYVWESVNDVLEKL' A
#
# COMPACT_ATOMS: atom_id res chain seq x y z
N MET A 1 -3.13 -11.22 -2.53
CA MET A 1 -2.21 -10.12 -2.94
C MET A 1 -1.57 -10.41 -4.29
N LYS A 2 -0.85 -11.53 -4.47
CA LYS A 2 -0.14 -11.87 -5.73
C LYS A 2 -0.99 -11.71 -7.00
N MET A 3 -2.13 -12.39 -7.10
CA MET A 3 -3.03 -12.30 -8.26
C MET A 3 -3.46 -10.85 -8.58
N LEU A 4 -3.68 -10.02 -7.56
CA LEU A 4 -4.07 -8.61 -7.74
C LEU A 4 -2.92 -7.78 -8.31
N VAL A 5 -1.69 -8.01 -7.83
CA VAL A 5 -0.49 -7.31 -8.33
C VAL A 5 -0.15 -7.77 -9.75
N GLU A 6 -0.32 -9.05 -10.08
CA GLU A 6 -0.19 -9.57 -11.45
C GLU A 6 -1.21 -8.90 -12.39
N GLN A 7 -2.47 -8.76 -11.97
CA GLN A 7 -3.48 -8.04 -12.74
C GLN A 7 -3.14 -6.56 -12.96
N TYR A 8 -2.60 -5.88 -11.94
CA TYR A 8 -2.16 -4.49 -12.09
C TYR A 8 -1.01 -4.36 -13.10
N LYS A 9 -0.06 -5.29 -13.06
CA LYS A 9 1.04 -5.37 -14.04
C LYS A 9 0.50 -5.60 -15.45
N GLU A 10 -0.43 -6.53 -15.64
CA GLU A 10 -1.08 -6.79 -16.94
C GLU A 10 -1.83 -5.57 -17.48
N GLN A 11 -2.41 -4.75 -16.60
CA GLN A 11 -3.10 -3.52 -16.95
C GLN A 11 -2.15 -2.32 -17.18
N GLY A 12 -0.83 -2.51 -17.02
CA GLY A 12 0.17 -1.48 -17.24
C GLY A 12 0.37 -0.52 -16.07
N TYR A 13 -0.14 -0.84 -14.87
CA TYR A 13 0.15 -0.07 -13.67
C TYR A 13 1.49 -0.48 -13.06
N ASP A 14 2.24 0.52 -12.60
CA ASP A 14 3.55 0.34 -11.97
C ASP A 14 3.53 0.63 -10.46
N LYS A 15 2.67 1.55 -10.01
CA LYS A 15 2.58 1.96 -8.62
C LYS A 15 1.27 1.54 -7.97
N ILE A 16 1.33 1.12 -6.71
CA ILE A 16 0.16 0.75 -5.91
C ILE A 16 0.14 1.64 -4.68
N TYR A 17 -0.98 2.31 -4.44
CA TYR A 17 -1.24 3.03 -3.20
C TYR A 17 -2.22 2.23 -2.33
N VAL A 18 -1.99 2.21 -1.03
CA VAL A 18 -2.90 1.61 -0.05
C VAL A 18 -3.06 2.54 1.13
N ASP A 19 -4.31 2.76 1.55
CA ASP A 19 -4.64 3.47 2.78
C ASP A 19 -4.99 2.45 3.86
N VAL A 20 -4.52 2.70 5.08
CA VAL A 20 -4.76 1.82 6.23
C VAL A 20 -4.87 2.67 7.50
N LEU A 21 -5.71 2.28 8.46
CA LEU A 21 -5.72 2.93 9.77
C LEU A 21 -4.31 2.91 10.37
N ALA A 22 -3.83 4.04 10.86
CA ALA A 22 -2.46 4.23 11.32
C ALA A 22 -2.10 3.32 12.51
N ASP A 23 -3.11 2.89 13.27
CA ASP A 23 -2.99 1.96 14.40
C ASP A 23 -3.12 0.47 14.00
N ASN A 24 -3.41 0.18 12.73
CA ASN A 24 -3.56 -1.18 12.26
C ASN A 24 -2.20 -1.80 11.88
N ASN A 25 -1.90 -2.94 12.51
CA ASN A 25 -0.65 -3.67 12.32
C ASN A 25 -0.42 -4.17 10.88
N THR A 26 -1.44 -4.22 10.03
CA THR A 26 -1.27 -4.56 8.61
C THR A 26 -0.31 -3.61 7.88
N ARG A 27 -0.08 -2.38 8.38
CA ARG A 27 0.94 -1.48 7.83
C ARG A 27 2.34 -2.13 7.74
N TYR A 28 2.69 -2.96 8.72
CA TYR A 28 3.98 -3.66 8.75
C TYR A 28 4.10 -4.70 7.63
N PHE A 29 2.98 -5.32 7.23
CA PHE A 29 2.95 -6.21 6.08
C PHE A 29 3.22 -5.44 4.78
N TYR A 30 2.70 -4.21 4.64
CA TYR A 30 2.98 -3.38 3.48
C TYR A 30 4.45 -2.94 3.43
N GLU A 31 4.98 -2.46 4.55
CA GLU A 31 6.39 -2.07 4.70
C GLU A 31 7.34 -3.24 4.41
N TYR A 32 7.03 -4.45 4.91
CA TYR A 32 7.79 -5.66 4.62
C TYR A 32 7.87 -5.94 3.10
N LEU A 33 6.74 -5.79 2.41
CA LEU A 33 6.65 -5.89 0.96
C LEU A 33 7.24 -4.68 0.20
N GLY A 34 7.88 -3.73 0.90
CA GLY A 34 8.58 -2.60 0.30
C GLY A 34 7.75 -1.33 0.13
N ALA A 35 6.53 -1.27 0.68
CA ALA A 35 5.73 -0.06 0.64
C ALA A 35 6.38 1.05 1.50
N LYS A 36 6.34 2.27 1.00
CA LYS A 36 6.88 3.46 1.68
C LYS A 36 5.73 4.32 2.20
N PHE A 37 5.86 4.82 3.41
CA PHE A 37 4.91 5.78 3.97
C PHE A 37 4.90 7.07 3.13
N VAL A 38 3.70 7.58 2.84
CA VAL A 38 3.49 8.80 2.06
C VAL A 38 2.98 9.93 2.94
N LYS A 39 1.85 9.71 3.61
CA LYS A 39 1.17 10.75 4.41
C LYS A 39 0.12 10.12 5.33
N ASN A 40 -0.33 10.92 6.30
CA ASN A 40 -1.57 10.63 7.01
C ASN A 40 -2.76 11.41 6.43
N ILE A 41 -3.94 10.80 6.48
CA ILE A 41 -5.23 11.37 6.06
C ILE A 41 -6.17 11.43 7.27
N LYS A 42 -7.02 12.45 7.31
CA LYS A 42 -8.12 12.57 8.28
C LYS A 42 -9.45 12.44 7.56
N ILE A 43 -10.31 11.52 8.01
CA ILE A 43 -11.66 11.34 7.45
C ILE A 43 -12.73 11.92 8.39
N GLY A 44 -13.36 13.03 7.97
CA GLY A 44 -14.48 13.65 8.67
C GLY A 44 -14.10 14.49 9.91
N ARG A 45 -15.01 14.57 10.89
CA ARG A 45 -14.80 15.27 12.19
C ARG A 45 -14.16 14.39 13.27
N LYS A 46 -14.01 13.09 13.00
CA LYS A 46 -13.27 12.16 13.85
C LYS A 46 -11.89 12.00 13.23
N ILE A 47 -10.84 12.13 14.02
CA ILE A 47 -9.49 11.80 13.58
C ILE A 47 -9.42 10.27 13.54
N LEU A 48 -9.83 9.68 12.42
CA LEU A 48 -9.33 8.38 12.03
C LEU A 48 -8.06 8.69 11.26
N ASP A 49 -6.92 8.54 11.93
CA ASP A 49 -5.62 8.69 11.28
C ASP A 49 -5.46 7.49 10.36
N GLU A 50 -5.55 7.69 9.06
CA GLU A 50 -5.15 6.71 8.07
C GLU A 50 -3.77 7.07 7.55
N SER A 51 -2.94 6.07 7.28
CA SER A 51 -1.64 6.20 6.66
C SER A 51 -1.71 5.67 5.24
N THR A 52 -1.29 6.49 4.27
CA THR A 52 -1.10 6.09 2.88
C THR A 52 0.30 5.51 2.72
N TYR A 53 0.39 4.35 2.08
CA TYR A 53 1.64 3.72 1.67
C TYR A 53 1.68 3.52 0.16
N VAL A 54 2.89 3.52 -0.42
CA VAL A 54 3.11 3.33 -1.86
C VAL A 54 4.15 2.25 -2.13
N TRP A 55 3.84 1.33 -3.04
CA TRP A 55 4.84 0.55 -3.76
C TRP A 55 5.15 1.24 -5.07
N GLU A 56 6.42 1.50 -5.34
CA GLU A 56 6.88 2.25 -6.52
C GLU A 56 6.97 1.39 -7.79
N SER A 57 6.97 0.07 -7.65
CA SER A 57 7.07 -0.91 -8.75
C SER A 57 6.31 -2.17 -8.37
N VAL A 58 5.39 -2.61 -9.24
CA VAL A 58 4.67 -3.89 -9.09
C VAL A 58 5.61 -5.10 -9.16
N ASN A 59 6.74 -4.97 -9.86
CA ASN A 59 7.73 -6.05 -9.95
C ASN A 59 8.40 -6.28 -8.60
N ASP A 60 8.77 -5.22 -7.89
CA ASP A 60 9.42 -5.29 -6.58
C ASP A 60 8.52 -5.97 -5.54
N VAL A 61 7.20 -5.75 -5.65
CA VAL A 61 6.21 -6.44 -4.80
C VAL A 61 6.13 -7.91 -5.13
N LEU A 62 6.11 -8.29 -6.43
CA LEU A 62 6.04 -9.68 -6.87
C LEU A 62 7.29 -10.48 -6.50
N GLU A 63 8.47 -9.86 -6.43
CA GLU A 63 9.71 -10.51 -5.98
C GLU A 63 9.68 -10.91 -4.50
N LYS A 64 8.89 -10.19 -3.69
CA LYS A 64 8.76 -10.43 -2.25
C LYS A 64 7.58 -11.31 -1.85
N LEU A 65 6.69 -11.67 -2.78
CA LEU A 65 5.45 -12.43 -2.58
C LEU A 65 5.60 -13.92 -2.94
#